data_AF-A0A7X1NKM0-F1
#
_entry.id   AF-A0A7X1NKM0-F1
#
_cell.length_a   1.000
_cell.length_b   1.000
_cell.length_c   1.000
_cell.angle_alpha   90.00
_cell.angle_beta   90.00
_cell.angle_gamma   90.00
#
_symmetry.space_group_name_H-M   'P 1'
#
loop_
_entity.id
_entity.type
_entity.pdbx_description
1 polymer ?
#
loop_
_entity_poly.entity_id
_entity_poly.type
_entity_poly.pdbx_seq_one_letter_code
_entity_poly.pdbx_strand_id
1 'polypeptide(L)' 'ARLNNRAENGHQPTRERERRMRGFRDAERTQVFLSSFGPIRQHFALKRHLLRASLYRKQLGQRFAAWHRFNEFAQNPFAF' A
#
# COMPACT_ATOMS: atom_id res chain seq x y z
N ALA A 1 -30.33 10.40 -16.33
CA ALA A 1 -29.63 9.10 -16.23
C ALA A 1 -28.25 9.33 -15.65
N ARG A 2 -27.88 8.71 -14.52
CA ARG A 2 -26.49 8.80 -14.01
C ARG A 2 -25.61 7.97 -14.95
N LEU A 3 -24.86 8.64 -15.82
CA LEU A 3 -23.84 8.01 -16.65
C LEU A 3 -22.79 7.42 -15.71
N ASN A 4 -22.79 6.09 -15.58
CA ASN A 4 -21.86 5.37 -14.73
C ASN A 4 -20.50 5.36 -15.45
N ASN A 5 -19.75 6.45 -15.30
CA ASN A 5 -18.56 6.73 -16.10
C ASN A 5 -17.43 5.79 -15.66
N ARG A 6 -17.32 4.65 -16.34
CA ARG A 6 -16.36 3.58 -16.04
C ARG A 6 -14.90 4.04 -16.15
N ALA A 7 -14.63 4.97 -17.06
CA ALA A 7 -13.32 5.62 -17.17
C ALA A 7 -13.00 6.42 -15.90
N GLU A 8 -13.96 7.21 -15.42
CA GLU A 8 -13.79 8.01 -14.20
C GLU A 8 -13.70 7.15 -12.92
N ASN A 9 -14.53 6.12 -12.80
CA ASN A 9 -14.51 5.17 -11.68
C ASN A 9 -13.23 4.32 -11.65
N GLY A 10 -12.58 4.07 -12.79
CA GLY A 10 -11.29 3.38 -12.85
C GLY A 10 -10.15 4.18 -12.20
N HIS A 11 -10.24 5.51 -12.21
CA HIS A 11 -9.24 6.41 -11.62
C HIS A 11 -9.52 6.76 -10.15
N GLN A 12 -10.66 6.35 -9.60
CA GLN A 12 -11.06 6.66 -8.22
C GLN A 12 -10.02 6.21 -7.17
N PRO A 13 -9.48 4.98 -7.22
CA PRO A 13 -8.49 4.52 -6.25
C PRO A 13 -7.22 5.37 -6.27
N THR A 14 -6.78 5.80 -7.45
CA THR A 14 -5.62 6.67 -7.62
C THR A 14 -5.90 8.06 -7.07
N ARG A 15 -7.05 8.66 -7.40
CA ARG A 15 -7.46 9.98 -6.88
C ARG A 15 -7.64 9.98 -5.36
N GLU A 16 -8.22 8.93 -4.80
CA GLU A 16 -8.42 8.82 -3.36
C GLU A 16 -7.08 8.67 -2.63
N ARG A 17 -6.17 7.89 -3.22
CA ARG A 17 -4.80 7.76 -2.73
C ARG A 17 -4.06 9.09 -2.79
N GLU A 18 -4.09 9.79 -3.92
CA GLU A 18 -3.53 11.13 -4.08
C GLU A 18 -4.14 12.12 -3.08
N ARG A 19 -5.46 12.10 -2.87
CA ARG A 19 -6.13 12.94 -1.85
C ARG A 19 -5.67 12.62 -0.43
N ARG A 20 -5.56 11.34 -0.06
CA ARG A 20 -4.97 10.93 1.23
C ARG A 20 -3.50 11.37 1.34
N MET A 21 -2.79 11.38 0.22
CA MET A 21 -1.43 11.89 0.10
C MET A 21 -1.36 13.44 0.12
N ARG A 22 -2.44 14.20 -0.12
CA ARG A 22 -2.45 15.67 0.08
C ARG A 22 -2.29 16.10 1.54
N GLY A 23 -2.13 15.16 2.48
CA GLY A 23 -1.68 15.42 3.86
C GLY A 23 -0.16 15.58 4.01
N PHE A 24 0.62 15.40 2.93
CA PHE A 24 2.05 15.67 2.84
C PHE A 24 2.33 17.19 2.81
N ARG A 25 2.05 17.86 3.93
CA ARG A 25 2.25 19.31 4.09
C ARG A 25 3.72 19.70 4.22
N ASP A 26 4.58 18.72 4.50
CA ASP A 26 6.01 18.86 4.76
C ASP A 26 6.81 18.05 3.74
N ALA A 27 7.65 18.73 2.97
CA ALA A 27 8.45 18.13 1.89
C ALA A 27 9.45 17.09 2.43
N GLU A 28 10.00 17.29 3.63
CA GLU A 28 10.99 16.38 4.21
C GLU A 28 10.35 15.04 4.58
N ARG A 29 9.22 15.07 5.27
CA ARG A 29 8.45 13.86 5.62
C ARG A 29 7.97 13.11 4.37
N THR A 30 7.64 13.86 3.32
CA THR A 30 7.23 13.31 2.04
C THR A 30 8.39 12.59 1.36
N GLN A 31 9.58 13.18 1.38
CA GLN A 31 10.78 12.57 0.81
C GLN A 31 11.13 11.26 1.51
N VAL A 32 11.09 11.23 2.85
CA VAL A 32 11.34 10.02 3.66
C VAL A 32 10.31 8.93 3.38
N PHE A 33 9.03 9.32 3.23
CA PHE A 33 7.99 8.39 2.83
C PHE A 33 8.25 7.84 1.42
N LEU A 34 8.51 8.71 0.44
CA LEU A 34 8.72 8.33 -0.96
C LEU A 34 9.94 7.43 -1.15
N SER A 35 11.06 7.71 -0.46
CA SER A 35 12.27 6.90 -0.53
C SER A 35 12.03 5.47 -0.05
N SER A 36 11.21 5.31 0.99
CA SER A 36 10.90 4.00 1.59
C SER A 36 9.74 3.29 0.88
N PHE A 37 8.88 4.03 0.18
CA PHE A 37 7.62 3.52 -0.35
C PHE A 37 7.80 2.55 -1.54
N GLY A 38 8.85 2.72 -2.35
CA GLY A 38 9.12 1.85 -3.51
C GLY A 38 9.23 0.36 -3.14
N PRO A 39 10.16 -0.02 -2.25
CA PRO A 39 10.32 -1.39 -1.77
C PRO A 39 9.06 -1.94 -1.10
N ILE A 40 8.36 -1.12 -0.30
CA ILE A 40 7.11 -1.51 0.37
C ILE A 40 6.05 -1.86 -0.68
N ARG A 41 5.87 -1.01 -1.70
CA ARG A 41 4.91 -1.26 -2.77
C ARG A 41 5.25 -2.54 -3.54
N GLN A 42 6.53 -2.76 -3.84
CA GLN A 42 6.98 -3.97 -4.53
C GLN A 42 6.70 -5.23 -3.69
N HIS A 43 6.91 -5.17 -2.38
CA HIS A 43 6.61 -6.27 -1.47
C HIS A 43 5.12 -6.67 -1.56
N PHE A 44 4.19 -5.73 -1.67
CA PHE A 44 2.75 -6.03 -1.77
C PHE A 44 2.23 -6.23 -3.22
N ALA A 45 3.06 -6.01 -4.25
CA ALA A 45 2.69 -6.13 -5.66
C ALA A 45 2.57 -7.61 -6.12
N LEU A 46 1.67 -8.37 -5.50
CA LEU A 46 1.28 -9.70 -5.97
C LEU A 46 0.57 -9.58 -7.32
N LYS A 47 0.96 -10.42 -8.29
CA LYS A 47 0.31 -10.50 -9.61
C LYS A 47 -1.07 -11.14 -9.49
N ARG A 48 -2.05 -10.41 -8.95
CA ARG A 48 -3.42 -10.87 -8.67
C ARG A 48 -4.06 -11.59 -9.85
N HIS A 49 -3.82 -11.09 -11.07
CA HIS A 49 -4.38 -11.65 -12.30
C HIS A 49 -3.81 -13.03 -12.67
N LEU A 50 -2.67 -13.44 -12.11
CA LEU A 50 -2.07 -14.76 -12.33
C LEU A 50 -2.45 -15.78 -11.25
N LEU A 51 -3.16 -15.35 -10.21
CA LEU A 51 -3.38 -16.17 -9.01
C LEU A 51 -4.86 -16.42 -8.78
N ARG A 52 -5.19 -17.67 -8.47
CA ARG A 52 -6.49 -18.00 -7.88
C ARG A 52 -6.71 -17.20 -6.59
N ALA A 53 -7.96 -16.82 -6.34
CA ALA A 53 -8.31 -15.94 -5.23
C ALA A 53 -7.92 -16.50 -3.85
N SER A 54 -7.94 -17.82 -3.65
CA SER A 54 -7.50 -18.48 -2.42
C SER A 54 -5.99 -18.36 -2.22
N LEU A 55 -5.21 -18.67 -3.25
CA LEU A 55 -3.75 -18.58 -3.23
C LEU A 55 -3.28 -17.14 -3.01
N TYR A 56 -3.91 -16.19 -3.70
CA TYR A 56 -3.64 -14.76 -3.51
C TYR A 56 -3.85 -14.33 -2.06
N ARG A 57 -4.98 -14.71 -1.43
CA ARG A 57 -5.28 -14.38 -0.04
C ARG A 57 -4.25 -14.99 0.92
N LYS A 58 -3.85 -16.24 0.70
CA LYS A 58 -2.80 -16.91 1.49
C LYS A 58 -1.47 -16.17 1.41
N GLN A 59 -1.03 -15.83 0.20
CA GLN A 59 0.23 -15.10 -0.01
C GLN A 59 0.18 -13.69 0.57
N LEU A 60 -0.97 -13.02 0.44
CA LEU A 60 -1.16 -11.69 1.01
C LEU A 60 -1.10 -11.73 2.55
N GLY A 61 -1.73 -12.72 3.18
CA GLY A 61 -1.65 -12.93 4.63
C GLY A 61 -0.22 -13.18 5.12
N GLN A 62 0.57 -13.98 4.39
CA GLN A 62 1.99 -14.20 4.70
C GLN A 62 2.82 -12.91 4.63
N ARG A 63 2.57 -12.06 3.63
CA ARG A 63 3.24 -10.77 3.47
C ARG A 63 2.86 -9.79 4.58
N PHE A 64 1.58 -9.75 4.97
CA PHE A 64 1.16 -8.98 6.15
C PHE A 64 1.82 -9.47 7.43
N ALA A 65 1.91 -10.78 7.66
CA ALA A 65 2.59 -11.33 8.84
C ALA A 65 4.10 -10.97 8.86
N ALA A 66 4.76 -11.02 7.70
CA ALA A 66 6.16 -10.57 7.58
C ALA A 66 6.30 -9.07 7.86
N TRP A 67 5.37 -8.26 7.34
CA TRP A 67 5.34 -6.82 7.58
C TRP A 67 5.09 -6.48 9.05
N HIS A 68 4.17 -7.16 9.72
CA HIS A 68 3.91 -6.97 11.15
C HIS A 68 5.13 -7.29 11.99
N ARG A 69 5.81 -8.41 11.74
CA ARG A 69 7.07 -8.72 12.43
C ARG A 69 8.12 -7.63 12.26
N PHE A 70 8.30 -7.12 11.04
CA PHE A 70 9.22 -6.00 10.79
C PHE A 70 8.83 -4.73 11.55
N ASN A 71 7.53 -4.43 11.66
CA ASN A 71 7.04 -3.24 12.36
C ASN A 71 7.01 -3.40 13.89
N GLU A 72 6.85 -4.61 14.41
CA GLU A 72 6.98 -4.89 15.86
C GLU A 72 8.38 -4.50 16.35
N PHE A 73 9.44 -4.74 15.55
CA PHE A 73 10.78 -4.23 15.85
C PHE A 73 10.89 -2.70 15.80
N ALA A 74 10.09 -2.04 14.95
CA ALA A 74 10.11 -0.58 14.81
C ALA A 74 9.28 0.17 15.87
N GLN A 75 8.27 -0.48 16.46
CA GLN A 75 7.41 0.11 17.50
C GLN A 75 8.03 0.06 18.90
N ASN A 76 9.06 -0.76 19.11
CA ASN A 76 9.77 -0.85 20.38
C ASN A 76 11.26 -0.53 20.19
N PRO A 77 11.66 0.75 20.14
CA PRO A 77 13.06 1.16 19.93
C PRO A 77 14.02 0.74 21.07
N PHE A 78 13.52 0.08 22.13
CA PHE A 78 14.30 -0.40 23.27
C PHE A 78 14.24 -1.92 23.48
N ALA A 79 13.77 -2.70 22.50
CA ALA A 79 13.86 -4.16 22.57
C ALA A 79 15.29 -4.63 22.28
N PHE A 80 16.16 -4.48 23.28
CA PHE A 80 17.41 -5.23 23.45
C PHE A 80 17.26 -6.16 24.66
#